data_AF-A0A7J8WL82-F1
#
_entry.id   AF-A0A7J8WL82-F1
#
_cell.length_a   1.000
_cell.length_b   1.000
_cell.length_c   1.000
_cell.angle_alpha   90.00
_cell.angle_beta   90.00
_cell.angle_gamma   90.00
#
_symmetry.space_group_name_H-M   'P 1'
#
loop_
_entity.id
_entity.type
_entity.pdbx_description
1 polymer ?
#
loop_
_entity_poly.entity_id
_entity_poly.type
_entity_poly.pdbx_seq_one_letter_code
_entity_poly.pdbx_strand_id
1 'polypeptide(L)'
;MKIRRQSQGPLSKGDQIEVKRPNGAYYAATVLRPPSAMQINMVFVEYHAEDGSKCVRGYVDLTHVRPSPPLELNRCFKIGDAVDAYWENGWHQGVVRDLLKDSKYVVGFHGNEGKVEEKSEIHQFNLRLHREWDDGSWVPSMAEL
;
A
#
# COMPACT_ATOMS: atom_id res chain seq x y z
N MET A 1 10.71 15.41 -16.43
CA MET A 1 10.98 14.70 -15.16
C MET A 1 11.39 13.27 -15.50
N LYS A 2 12.56 12.82 -15.06
CA LYS A 2 12.98 11.41 -15.24
C LYS A 2 12.39 10.61 -14.09
N ILE A 3 11.46 9.70 -14.37
CA ILE A 3 10.91 8.79 -13.37
C ILE A 3 12.07 7.89 -12.93
N ARG A 4 12.52 8.05 -11.69
CA ARG A 4 13.61 7.25 -11.12
C ARG A 4 13.06 5.85 -10.87
N ARG A 5 13.69 4.84 -11.48
CA ARG A 5 13.37 3.43 -11.21
C ARG A 5 13.67 3.17 -9.73
N GLN A 6 12.65 2.85 -8.94
CA GLN A 6 12.87 2.38 -7.59
C GLN A 6 13.65 1.06 -7.66
N SER A 7 14.74 0.97 -6.92
CA SER A 7 15.61 -0.19 -6.84
C SER A 7 14.89 -1.28 -6.05
N GLN A 8 13.99 -2.01 -6.71
CA GLN A 8 13.52 -3.28 -6.19
C GLN A 8 14.72 -4.23 -6.20
N GLY A 9 15.03 -4.86 -5.06
CA GLY A 9 15.86 -6.07 -5.07
C GLY A 9 15.28 -7.11 -6.04
N PRO A 10 16.04 -8.16 -6.40
CA PRO A 10 15.55 -9.15 -7.36
C PRO A 10 14.28 -9.83 -6.83
N LEU A 11 13.14 -9.52 -7.45
CA LEU A 11 11.86 -10.17 -7.17
C LEU A 11 11.92 -11.65 -7.54
N SER A 12 11.36 -12.49 -6.68
CA SER A 12 11.25 -13.93 -6.85
C SER A 12 9.79 -14.38 -6.91
N LYS A 13 9.55 -15.57 -7.47
CA LYS A 13 8.21 -16.17 -7.46
C LYS A 13 7.79 -16.44 -6.02
N GLY A 14 6.59 -16.00 -5.64
CA GLY A 14 6.04 -16.14 -4.30
C GLY A 14 6.18 -14.88 -3.43
N ASP A 15 6.97 -13.90 -3.86
CA ASP A 15 7.13 -12.65 -3.12
C ASP A 15 5.78 -11.94 -2.96
N GLN A 16 5.55 -11.46 -1.74
CA GLN A 16 4.39 -10.64 -1.39
C GLN A 16 4.72 -9.18 -1.69
N ILE A 17 3.88 -8.57 -2.53
CA ILE A 17 4.07 -7.22 -3.02
C ILE A 17 2.77 -6.43 -2.93
N GLU A 18 2.89 -5.12 -3.08
CA GLU A 18 1.76 -4.23 -3.31
C GLU A 18 1.91 -3.53 -4.64
N VAL A 19 0.79 -3.37 -5.35
CA VAL A 19 0.72 -2.70 -6.64
C VAL A 19 -0.12 -1.44 -6.53
N LYS A 20 0.47 -0.29 -6.87
CA LYS A 20 -0.21 0.99 -6.95
C LYS A 20 -1.10 1.05 -8.18
N ARG A 21 -2.36 1.45 -8.01
CA ARG A 21 -3.32 1.65 -9.11
C ARG A 21 -3.58 3.14 -9.38
N PRO A 22 -4.23 3.50 -10.51
CA PRO A 22 -4.50 4.90 -10.88
C PRO A 22 -5.34 5.68 -9.85
N ASN A 23 -6.11 5.00 -9.00
CA ASN A 23 -6.83 5.62 -7.88
C ASN A 23 -5.92 6.01 -6.70
N GLY A 24 -4.62 5.75 -6.79
CA GLY A 24 -3.63 6.07 -5.76
C GLY A 24 -3.46 5.00 -4.69
N ALA A 25 -4.35 4.01 -4.62
CA ALA A 25 -4.30 2.96 -3.61
C ALA A 25 -3.36 1.82 -3.98
N TYR A 26 -2.88 1.13 -2.95
CA TYR A 26 -2.04 -0.06 -3.06
C TYR A 26 -2.87 -1.34 -2.85
N TYR A 27 -2.68 -2.32 -3.72
CA TYR A 27 -3.41 -3.59 -3.68
C TYR A 27 -2.42 -4.74 -3.49
N ALA A 28 -2.73 -5.64 -2.54
CA ALA A 28 -1.90 -6.80 -2.24
C ALA A 28 -1.90 -7.79 -3.42
N ALA A 29 -0.71 -8.30 -3.74
CA ALA A 29 -0.52 -9.28 -4.79
C ALA A 29 0.67 -10.21 -4.51
N THR A 30 0.69 -11.36 -5.19
CA THR A 30 1.80 -12.32 -5.17
C THR A 30 2.49 -12.36 -6.53
N VAL A 31 3.81 -12.37 -6.56
CA VAL A 31 4.58 -12.56 -7.79
C VAL A 31 4.42 -14.00 -8.29
N LEU A 32 3.85 -14.16 -9.49
CA LEU A 32 3.74 -15.45 -10.16
C LEU A 32 4.91 -15.71 -11.11
N ARG A 33 5.37 -14.68 -11.82
CA ARG A 33 6.58 -14.74 -12.67
C ARG A 33 7.38 -13.45 -12.51
N PRO A 34 8.65 -13.54 -12.07
CA PRO A 34 9.52 -12.38 -11.93
C PRO A 34 9.89 -11.79 -13.31
N PRO A 35 10.48 -10.57 -13.33
CA PRO A 35 10.98 -9.96 -14.56
C PRO A 35 11.97 -10.86 -15.29
N SER A 36 11.93 -10.83 -16.62
CA SER A 36 12.83 -11.61 -17.49
C SER A 36 13.59 -10.69 -18.46
N ALA A 37 14.61 -11.21 -19.14
CA ALA A 37 15.36 -10.43 -20.12
C ALA A 37 14.49 -9.85 -21.25
N MET A 38 13.39 -10.52 -21.64
CA MET A 38 12.43 -10.00 -22.63
C MET A 38 11.44 -8.99 -22.04
N GLN A 39 11.22 -9.01 -20.73
CA GLN A 39 10.21 -8.20 -20.04
C GLN A 39 10.78 -7.62 -18.74
N ILE A 40 11.87 -6.85 -18.88
CA ILE A 40 12.68 -6.41 -17.74
C ILE A 40 11.96 -5.44 -16.79
N ASN A 41 10.91 -4.77 -17.27
CA ASN A 41 10.13 -3.79 -16.50
C ASN A 41 8.74 -4.30 -16.10
N MET A 42 8.41 -5.55 -16.42
CA MET A 42 7.09 -6.12 -16.11
C MET A 42 7.24 -7.31 -15.17
N VAL A 43 6.29 -7.46 -14.26
CA VAL A 43 6.15 -8.63 -13.40
C VAL A 43 4.73 -9.19 -13.55
N PHE A 44 4.60 -10.51 -13.60
CA PHE A 44 3.28 -11.16 -13.67
C PHE A 44 2.82 -11.52 -12.25
N VAL A 45 1.65 -11.04 -11.86
CA VAL A 45 1.17 -11.08 -10.48
C VAL A 45 -0.24 -11.65 -10.38
N GLU A 46 -0.60 -12.08 -9.19
CA GLU A 46 -1.96 -12.44 -8.78
C GLU A 46 -2.40 -11.52 -7.64
N TYR A 47 -3.45 -10.73 -7.86
CA TYR A 47 -4.06 -9.90 -6.82
C TYR A 47 -4.81 -10.77 -5.81
N HIS A 48 -4.72 -10.40 -4.54
CA HIS A 48 -5.49 -11.06 -3.48
C HIS A 48 -6.94 -10.61 -3.55
N ALA A 49 -7.87 -11.56 -3.45
CA ALA A 49 -9.31 -11.31 -3.39
C ALA A 49 -9.81 -11.49 -1.96
N GLU A 50 -10.71 -10.63 -1.49
CA GLU A 50 -11.21 -10.66 -0.10
C GLU A 50 -12.39 -11.60 0.12
N ASP A 51 -13.19 -11.82 -0.92
CA ASP A 51 -14.51 -12.46 -0.86
C ASP A 51 -14.55 -13.87 -1.46
N GLY A 52 -13.37 -14.48 -1.69
CA GLY A 52 -13.27 -15.77 -2.38
C GLY A 52 -13.60 -15.70 -3.87
N SER A 53 -13.76 -14.50 -4.43
CA SER A 53 -13.88 -14.30 -5.88
C SER A 53 -12.58 -14.69 -6.60
N LYS A 54 -12.69 -14.82 -7.93
CA LYS A 54 -11.58 -15.26 -8.77
C LYS A 54 -10.43 -14.23 -8.70
N CYS A 55 -9.27 -14.67 -8.24
CA CYS A 55 -8.06 -13.84 -8.24
C CYS A 55 -7.76 -13.30 -9.64
N VAL A 56 -7.56 -11.97 -9.73
CA VAL A 56 -7.20 -11.30 -10.98
C VAL A 56 -5.71 -11.44 -11.19
N ARG A 57 -5.29 -11.82 -12.40
CA ARG A 57 -3.88 -11.97 -12.78
C ARG A 57 -3.55 -11.04 -13.92
N GLY A 58 -2.32 -10.52 -13.94
CA GLY A 58 -1.89 -9.63 -15.01
C GLY A 58 -0.42 -9.26 -14.92
N TYR A 59 0.07 -8.65 -15.99
CA TYR A 59 1.37 -8.00 -15.96
C TYR A 59 1.21 -6.57 -15.42
N VAL A 60 2.15 -6.17 -14.58
CA VAL A 60 2.21 -4.82 -14.02
C VAL A 60 3.62 -4.26 -14.18
N ASP A 61 3.71 -2.94 -14.36
CA ASP A 61 4.98 -2.22 -14.46
C ASP A 61 5.65 -2.15 -13.07
N LEU A 62 6.94 -2.50 -13.01
CA LEU A 62 7.72 -2.50 -11.76
C LEU A 62 7.77 -1.14 -11.05
N THR A 63 7.54 -0.03 -11.76
CA THR A 63 7.49 1.31 -11.16
C THR A 63 6.27 1.52 -10.26
N HIS A 64 5.24 0.67 -10.37
CA HIS A 64 4.06 0.68 -9.49
C HIS A 64 4.13 -0.39 -8.41
N VAL A 65 5.21 -1.17 -8.35
CA VAL A 65 5.36 -2.29 -7.43
C VAL A 65 6.28 -1.90 -6.28
N ARG A 66 5.88 -2.25 -5.06
CA ARG A 66 6.72 -2.26 -3.86
C ARG A 66 6.59 -3.59 -3.12
N PRO A 67 7.54 -3.98 -2.26
CA PRO A 67 7.35 -5.13 -1.38
C PRO A 67 6.12 -4.91 -0.49
N SER A 68 5.58 -5.97 0.11
CA SER A 68 4.61 -5.77 1.19
C SER A 68 5.30 -5.07 2.38
N PRO A 69 4.69 -4.03 2.97
CA PRO A 69 5.28 -3.37 4.12
C PRO A 69 5.36 -4.34 5.30
N PRO A 70 6.32 -4.11 6.22
CA PRO A 70 6.47 -4.98 7.37
C PRO A 70 5.22 -4.95 8.24
N LEU A 71 4.90 -6.10 8.84
CA LEU A 71 3.77 -6.21 9.75
C LEU A 71 4.07 -5.46 11.05
N GLU A 72 3.29 -4.42 11.35
CA GLU A 72 3.27 -3.75 12.65
C GLU A 72 2.07 -4.25 13.45
N LEU A 73 2.31 -4.98 14.53
CA LEU A 73 1.25 -5.47 15.39
C LEU A 73 0.86 -4.40 16.41
N ASN A 74 -0.45 -4.20 16.59
CA ASN A 74 -1.06 -3.48 17.72
C ASN A 74 -0.57 -2.04 17.92
N ARG A 75 -0.42 -1.29 16.82
CA ARG A 75 -0.09 0.13 16.91
C ARG A 75 -1.32 0.98 17.18
N CYS A 76 -1.23 1.88 18.16
CA CYS A 76 -2.19 2.95 18.36
C CYS A 76 -1.75 4.19 17.60
N PHE A 77 -2.71 4.92 17.04
CA PHE A 77 -2.47 6.17 16.32
C PHE A 77 -2.99 7.38 17.10
N LYS A 78 -2.48 8.56 16.79
CA LYS A 78 -2.97 9.84 17.31
C LYS A 78 -3.40 10.76 16.17
N ILE A 79 -4.19 11.77 16.50
CA ILE A 79 -4.60 12.81 15.55
C ILE A 79 -3.36 13.43 14.90
N GLY A 80 -3.37 13.53 13.58
CA GLY A 80 -2.27 14.04 12.77
C GLY A 80 -1.30 12.98 12.25
N ASP A 81 -1.37 11.73 12.72
CA ASP A 81 -0.54 10.66 12.18
C ASP A 81 -0.92 10.35 10.72
N ALA A 82 0.10 10.17 9.88
CA ALA A 82 -0.05 9.66 8.53
C ALA A 82 -0.20 8.13 8.54
N VAL A 83 -1.27 7.63 7.95
CA VAL A 83 -1.65 6.21 7.95
C VAL A 83 -1.97 5.72 6.54
N ASP A 84 -1.76 4.44 6.29
CA ASP A 84 -2.47 3.75 5.21
C ASP A 84 -3.71 3.11 5.84
N ALA A 85 -4.89 3.45 5.35
CA ALA A 85 -6.15 2.84 5.76
C ALA A 85 -6.65 1.86 4.71
N TYR A 86 -7.07 0.68 5.16
CA TYR A 86 -7.69 -0.31 4.30
C TYR A 86 -9.16 0.06 4.07
N TRP A 87 -9.47 0.46 2.84
CA TRP A 87 -10.78 0.98 2.42
C TRP A 87 -10.99 0.64 0.94
N GLU A 88 -12.22 0.29 0.54
CA GLU A 88 -12.56 -0.13 -0.84
C GLU A 88 -11.58 -1.16 -1.45
N ASN A 89 -11.20 -2.17 -0.66
CA ASN A 89 -10.33 -3.28 -1.01
C ASN A 89 -8.87 -2.87 -1.34
N GLY A 90 -8.43 -1.69 -0.92
CA GLY A 90 -7.07 -1.19 -1.12
C GLY A 90 -6.53 -0.45 0.11
N TRP A 91 -5.21 -0.22 0.12
CA TRP A 91 -4.56 0.64 1.10
C TRP A 91 -4.48 2.07 0.57
N HIS A 92 -5.15 2.99 1.24
CA HIS A 92 -5.24 4.40 0.90
C HIS A 92 -4.47 5.25 1.90
N GLN A 93 -3.60 6.13 1.42
CA GLN A 93 -2.92 7.11 2.28
C GLN A 93 -3.93 8.12 2.85
N GLY A 94 -3.87 8.33 4.15
CA GLY A 94 -4.72 9.27 4.88
C GLY A 94 -4.06 9.83 6.12
N VAL A 95 -4.81 10.67 6.84
CA VAL A 95 -4.39 11.29 8.10
C VAL A 95 -5.45 11.05 9.15
N VAL A 96 -5.05 10.66 10.36
CA VAL A 96 -5.99 10.51 11.49
C VAL A 96 -6.53 11.89 11.88
N ARG A 97 -7.84 12.06 11.85
CA ARG A 97 -8.54 13.30 12.16
C ARG A 97 -9.23 13.27 13.52
N ASP A 98 -9.67 12.10 13.97
CA ASP A 98 -10.32 11.94 15.26
C ASP A 98 -10.13 10.53 15.83
N LEU A 99 -10.27 10.39 17.14
CA LEU A 99 -10.19 9.14 17.88
C LEU A 99 -11.58 8.79 18.41
N LEU A 100 -12.07 7.59 18.07
CA LEU A 100 -13.37 7.10 18.51
C LEU A 100 -13.21 6.00 19.57
N LYS A 101 -14.33 5.62 20.18
CA LYS A 101 -14.39 4.45 21.07
C LYS A 101 -14.20 3.16 20.26
N ASP A 102 -13.98 2.04 20.95
CA ASP A 102 -13.89 0.70 20.37
C ASP A 102 -12.80 0.54 19.30
N SER A 103 -11.66 1.20 19.52
CA SER A 103 -10.49 1.11 18.64
C SER A 103 -10.75 1.54 17.20
N LYS A 104 -11.57 2.59 17.03
CA LYS A 104 -11.87 3.20 15.73
C LYS A 104 -11.27 4.60 15.63
N TYR A 105 -11.01 5.00 14.40
CA TYR A 105 -10.42 6.30 14.07
C TYR A 105 -11.19 6.92 12.92
N VAL A 106 -11.30 8.25 12.90
CA VAL A 106 -11.73 8.96 11.69
C VAL A 106 -10.48 9.25 10.89
N VAL A 107 -10.40 8.72 9.67
CA VAL A 107 -9.30 9.00 8.73
C VAL A 107 -9.82 9.92 7.64
N GLY A 108 -9.07 10.99 7.39
CA GLY A 108 -9.28 11.88 6.26
C GLY A 108 -8.38 11.50 5.09
N PHE A 109 -8.96 11.37 3.91
CA PHE A 109 -8.27 11.12 2.66
C PHE A 109 -8.18 12.44 1.88
N HIS A 110 -6.96 12.82 1.49
CA HIS A 110 -6.77 14.04 0.73
C HIS A 110 -7.51 13.92 -0.61
N GLY A 111 -8.58 14.70 -0.78
CA GLY A 111 -9.13 14.98 -2.10
C GLY A 111 -8.09 15.73 -2.94
N ASN A 112 -8.13 15.57 -4.26
CA ASN A 112 -7.35 16.42 -5.15
C ASN A 112 -7.65 17.90 -4.86
N GLU A 113 -6.66 18.77 -5.07
CA GLU A 113 -6.71 20.20 -4.71
C GLU A 113 -8.06 20.83 -5.08
N GLY A 114 -8.76 21.38 -4.08
CA GLY A 114 -10.07 22.01 -4.23
C GLY A 114 -11.28 21.12 -3.93
N LYS A 115 -11.12 19.83 -3.61
CA LYS A 115 -12.20 18.97 -3.13
C LYS A 115 -12.28 18.90 -1.61
N VAL A 116 -13.50 18.66 -1.12
CA VAL A 116 -13.77 18.35 0.29
C VAL A 116 -13.02 17.08 0.65
N GLU A 117 -12.31 17.10 1.79
CA GLU A 117 -11.68 15.92 2.36
C GLU A 117 -12.74 14.85 2.66
N GLU A 118 -12.59 13.67 2.04
CA GLU A 118 -13.42 12.52 2.37
C GLU A 118 -12.95 11.92 3.69
N LYS A 119 -13.90 11.59 4.57
CA LYS A 119 -13.60 11.02 5.88
C LYS A 119 -14.33 9.70 6.05
N SER A 120 -13.66 8.74 6.67
CA SER A 120 -14.26 7.45 7.00
C SER A 120 -13.85 6.96 8.38
N GLU A 121 -14.75 6.23 9.03
CA GLU A 121 -14.46 5.54 10.28
C GLU A 121 -13.77 4.20 9.98
N ILE A 122 -12.54 4.03 10.47
CA ILE A 122 -11.71 2.85 10.21
C ILE A 122 -11.33 2.19 11.53
N HIS A 123 -11.46 0.87 11.60
CA HIS A 123 -11.04 0.07 12.76
C HIS A 123 -9.51 -0.04 12.81
N GLN A 124 -8.92 -0.14 14.01
CA GLN A 124 -7.47 -0.19 14.21
C GLN A 124 -6.75 -1.26 13.37
N PHE A 125 -7.39 -2.41 13.15
CA PHE A 125 -6.82 -3.52 12.37
C PHE A 125 -6.79 -3.25 10.87
N ASN A 126 -7.52 -2.24 10.42
CA ASN A 126 -7.53 -1.76 9.04
C ASN A 126 -6.67 -0.50 8.89
N LEU A 127 -5.80 -0.21 9.86
CA LEU A 127 -4.83 0.88 9.80
C LEU A 127 -3.42 0.33 9.94
N ARG A 128 -2.50 0.97 9.24
CA ARG A 128 -1.06 0.80 9.44
C ARG A 128 -0.37 2.15 9.29
N LEU A 129 0.86 2.25 9.80
CA LEU A 129 1.67 3.43 9.56
C LEU A 129 1.87 3.62 8.05
N HIS A 130 1.65 4.85 7.57
CA HIS A 130 2.01 5.17 6.21
C HIS A 130 3.53 5.08 6.04
N ARG A 131 3.97 4.26 5.07
CA ARG A 131 5.38 4.12 4.70
C ARG A 131 5.50 4.21 3.18
N GLU A 132 6.53 4.91 2.74
CA GLU A 132 6.94 4.92 1.35
C GLU A 132 8.09 3.94 1.14
N TRP A 133 8.09 3.28 -0.02
CA TRP A 133 9.23 2.48 -0.44
C TRP A 133 10.14 3.39 -1.25
N ASP A 134 11.32 3.69 -0.72
CA ASP A 134 12.30 4.56 -1.38
C ASP A 134 13.68 3.89 -1.40
N ASP A 135 14.26 3.86 -2.59
CA ASP A 135 15.59 3.31 -2.90
C ASP A 135 15.96 1.99 -2.18
N GLY A 136 15.02 1.05 -2.13
CA GLY A 136 15.25 -0.27 -1.56
C GLY A 136 14.99 -0.37 -0.05
N SER A 137 14.37 0.64 0.55
CA SER A 137 14.06 0.69 1.99
C SER A 137 12.69 1.28 2.29
N TRP A 138 12.10 0.92 3.42
CA TRP A 138 10.89 1.54 3.93
C TRP A 138 11.22 2.83 4.68
N VAL A 139 10.48 3.90 4.39
CA VAL A 139 10.60 5.23 5.02
C VAL A 139 9.25 5.64 5.62
N PRO A 140 9.16 5.99 6.92
CA PRO A 140 10.22 5.88 7.93
C PRO A 140 10.73 4.44 8.07
N SER A 141 11.85 4.20 8.75
CA SER A 141 12.41 2.85 8.90
C SER A 141 11.71 2.07 10.03
N MET A 142 11.93 0.75 10.12
CA MET A 142 11.33 -0.06 11.20
C MET A 142 11.96 0.25 12.57
N ALA A 143 13.24 0.67 12.59
CA ALA A 143 14.04 0.84 13.80
C ALA A 143 13.80 2.16 14.55
N GLU A 144 13.01 3.08 13.98
CA GLU A 144 12.69 4.38 14.60
C GLU A 144 11.42 4.34 15.46
N LEU A 145 11.03 3.16 15.96
CA LEU A 145 9.89 2.97 16.86
C LEU A 145 10.31 2.44 18.22
#